data_AF-A0A5N5PYA1-F1
#
_entry.id   AF-A0A5N5PYA1-F1
#
_cell.length_a   1.000
_cell.length_b   1.000
_cell.length_c   1.000
_cell.angle_alpha   90.00
_cell.angle_beta   90.00
_cell.angle_gamma   90.00
#
_symmetry.space_group_name_H-M   'P 1'
#
loop_
_entity.id
_entity.type
_entity.pdbx_description
1 polymer ?
#
loop_
_entity_poly.entity_id
_entity_poly.type
_entity_poly.pdbx_seq_one_letter_code
_entity_poly.pdbx_strand_id
1 'polypeptide(L)'
;MLSRLSSLFTPQTPPSPAPLPLPVAITGIRFPADGSAPHLLPLATTTDGVKDSSAAPWGHIPDLRSFWKTPRAWAWRDFETFRLENQRPSSCDGLYVVFYSFDAGSLPVHGNFPVEVFGRERTFAGDVFVVKLQGREIGEDLGADGWGVWEDVLGEVLGLGVMRM
;
A
#
# COMPACT_ATOMS: atom_id res chain seq x y z
N MET A 1 -40.08 -31.17 -41.73
CA MET A 1 -39.07 -30.20 -41.25
C MET A 1 -39.48 -29.72 -39.88
N LEU A 2 -38.63 -29.93 -38.86
CA LEU A 2 -38.49 -29.13 -37.64
C LEU A 2 -37.41 -29.80 -36.78
N SER A 3 -36.17 -29.35 -36.97
CA SER A 3 -35.03 -29.72 -36.12
C SER A 3 -35.11 -28.90 -34.83
N ARG A 4 -35.16 -29.56 -33.68
CA ARG A 4 -35.04 -28.91 -32.37
C ARG A 4 -33.57 -28.78 -32.02
N LEU A 5 -33.05 -27.57 -32.13
CA LEU A 5 -31.76 -27.17 -31.56
C LEU A 5 -31.94 -26.98 -30.05
N SER A 6 -31.51 -27.97 -29.25
CA SER A 6 -31.37 -27.80 -27.81
C SER A 6 -29.99 -27.20 -27.54
N SER A 7 -29.97 -25.90 -27.24
CA SER A 7 -28.78 -25.18 -26.78
C SER A 7 -28.32 -25.76 -25.44
N LEU A 8 -27.07 -26.21 -25.38
CA LEU A 8 -26.39 -26.58 -24.15
C LEU A 8 -25.99 -25.28 -23.42
N PHE A 9 -26.89 -24.72 -22.63
CA PHE A 9 -26.49 -23.81 -21.56
C PHE A 9 -25.91 -24.66 -20.43
N THR A 10 -24.61 -24.85 -20.45
CA THR A 10 -23.89 -25.27 -19.25
C THR A 10 -23.99 -24.11 -18.26
N PRO A 11 -24.60 -24.27 -17.07
CA PRO A 11 -24.50 -23.24 -16.05
C PRO A 11 -23.02 -23.11 -15.69
N GLN A 12 -22.38 -22.02 -16.12
CA GLN A 12 -21.11 -21.62 -15.53
C GLN A 12 -21.41 -21.31 -14.07
N THR A 13 -21.00 -22.21 -13.18
CA THR A 13 -20.83 -21.87 -11.76
C THR A 13 -20.01 -20.58 -11.72
N PRO A 14 -20.52 -19.50 -11.10
CA PRO A 14 -19.71 -18.29 -10.96
C PRO A 14 -18.39 -18.71 -10.29
N PRO A 15 -17.23 -18.21 -10.77
CA PRO A 15 -15.96 -18.55 -10.15
C PRO A 15 -16.09 -18.27 -8.64
N SER A 16 -15.74 -19.28 -7.84
CA SER A 16 -15.71 -19.12 -6.38
C SER A 16 -14.90 -17.86 -6.08
N PRO A 17 -15.41 -16.92 -5.25
CA PRO A 17 -14.64 -15.74 -4.90
C PRO A 17 -13.28 -16.20 -4.34
N ALA A 18 -12.21 -15.60 -4.84
CA ALA A 18 -10.86 -15.90 -4.35
C ALA A 18 -10.86 -15.73 -2.82
N PRO A 19 -10.23 -16.64 -2.07
CA PRO A 19 -10.13 -16.51 -0.63
C PRO A 19 -9.47 -15.18 -0.28
N LEU A 20 -9.94 -14.54 0.81
CA LEU A 20 -9.31 -13.34 1.32
C LEU A 20 -7.87 -13.66 1.73
N PRO A 21 -6.90 -12.78 1.39
CA PRO A 21 -5.51 -12.98 1.79
C PRO A 21 -5.41 -12.95 3.31
N LEU A 22 -4.50 -13.76 3.85
CA LEU A 22 -4.21 -13.75 5.29
C LEU A 22 -3.38 -12.51 5.64
N PRO A 23 -3.66 -11.86 6.78
CA PRO A 23 -2.78 -10.82 7.33
C PRO A 23 -1.33 -11.29 7.44
N VAL A 24 -0.40 -10.46 6.98
CA VAL A 24 1.05 -10.69 7.07
C VAL A 24 1.71 -9.56 7.85
N ALA A 25 2.82 -9.85 8.52
CA ALA A 25 3.64 -8.86 9.18
C ALA A 25 4.74 -8.39 8.22
N ILE A 26 4.91 -7.08 8.11
CA ILE A 26 5.94 -6.43 7.30
C ILE A 26 6.58 -5.29 8.07
N THR A 27 7.75 -4.87 7.64
CA THR A 27 8.45 -3.70 8.13
C THR A 27 8.22 -2.54 7.17
N GLY A 28 7.61 -1.47 7.65
CA GLY A 28 7.47 -0.21 6.92
C GLY A 28 8.30 0.90 7.54
N ILE A 29 8.30 2.06 6.89
CA ILE A 29 8.78 3.31 7.47
C ILE A 29 7.57 4.14 7.90
N ARG A 30 7.61 4.70 9.10
CA ARG A 30 6.70 5.75 9.53
C ARG A 30 7.41 7.08 9.49
N PHE A 31 6.77 8.07 8.88
CA PHE A 31 7.09 9.49 8.95
C PHE A 31 6.06 10.15 9.89
N PRO A 32 6.45 10.46 11.14
CA PRO A 32 5.53 11.04 12.11
C PRO A 32 5.14 12.49 11.75
N ALA A 33 3.86 12.83 11.88
CA ALA A 33 3.40 14.21 11.66
C ALA A 33 3.85 15.21 12.72
N ASP A 34 4.31 14.73 13.88
CA ASP A 34 4.86 15.57 14.95
C ASP A 34 6.28 16.07 14.65
N GLY A 35 6.86 15.66 13.51
CA GLY A 35 8.19 16.05 13.07
C GLY A 35 9.34 15.29 13.73
N SER A 36 9.04 14.27 14.54
CA SER A 36 10.06 13.33 14.99
C SER A 36 10.66 12.53 13.83
N ALA A 37 11.84 11.94 14.05
CA ALA A 37 12.59 11.29 12.99
C ALA A 37 11.85 10.07 12.41
N PRO A 38 11.93 9.85 11.08
CA PRO A 38 11.38 8.66 10.46
C PRO A 38 12.10 7.43 10.98
N HIS A 39 11.34 6.36 11.15
CA HIS A 39 11.84 5.11 11.72
C HIS A 39 11.09 3.91 11.15
N LEU A 40 11.77 2.77 11.19
CA LEU A 40 11.15 1.50 10.84
C LEU A 40 10.17 1.06 11.94
N LEU A 41 9.09 0.40 11.53
CA LEU A 41 8.16 -0.24 12.45
C LEU A 41 7.51 -1.48 11.82
N PRO A 42 7.16 -2.48 12.66
CA PRO A 42 6.34 -3.59 12.21
C PRO A 42 4.89 -3.15 11.97
N LEU A 43 4.32 -3.59 10.86
CA LEU A 43 2.95 -3.36 10.44
C LEU A 43 2.30 -4.70 10.09
N ALA A 44 1.10 -4.95 10.60
CA ALA A 44 0.28 -6.05 10.12
C ALA A 44 -0.57 -5.56 8.94
N THR A 45 -0.78 -6.40 7.92
CA THR A 45 -1.73 -6.08 6.86
C THR A 45 -3.17 -6.41 7.26
N THR A 46 -4.13 -5.81 6.57
CA THR A 46 -5.55 -6.06 6.74
C THR A 46 -6.27 -6.05 5.40
N THR A 47 -7.40 -6.77 5.34
CA THR A 47 -8.36 -6.74 4.24
C THR A 47 -9.54 -5.78 4.52
N ASP A 48 -9.59 -5.22 5.73
CA ASP A 48 -10.71 -4.41 6.21
C ASP A 48 -10.88 -3.12 5.39
N GLY A 49 -11.98 -3.03 4.65
CA GLY A 49 -12.29 -1.89 3.81
C GLY A 49 -11.40 -1.74 2.57
N VAL A 50 -10.62 -2.77 2.22
CA VAL A 50 -9.73 -2.76 1.04
C VAL A 50 -10.51 -2.97 -0.26
N LYS A 51 -11.47 -3.91 -0.25
CA LYS A 51 -12.24 -4.32 -1.43
C LYS A 51 -12.93 -3.16 -2.15
N ASP A 52 -13.40 -2.17 -1.41
CA ASP A 52 -14.15 -1.02 -1.94
C ASP A 52 -13.26 0.23 -2.12
N SER A 53 -11.93 0.07 -2.07
CA SER A 53 -10.96 1.17 -2.18
C SER A 53 -10.09 1.07 -3.43
N SER A 54 -9.33 2.12 -3.73
CA SER A 54 -8.31 2.12 -4.79
C SER A 54 -7.26 1.00 -4.62
N ALA A 55 -7.08 0.51 -3.39
CA ALA A 55 -6.14 -0.54 -3.04
C ALA A 55 -6.68 -1.97 -3.24
N ALA A 56 -7.91 -2.13 -3.76
CA ALA A 56 -8.51 -3.43 -4.04
C ALA A 56 -7.61 -4.41 -4.82
N PRO A 57 -6.81 -3.98 -5.82
CA PRO A 57 -5.92 -4.89 -6.55
C PRO A 57 -4.87 -5.61 -5.70
N TRP A 58 -4.52 -5.07 -4.53
CA TRP A 58 -3.55 -5.72 -3.64
C TRP A 58 -4.18 -6.73 -2.68
N GLY A 59 -5.51 -6.72 -2.51
CA GLY A 59 -6.23 -7.61 -1.60
C GLY A 59 -6.07 -7.27 -0.11
N HIS A 60 -4.86 -6.93 0.32
CA HIS A 60 -4.54 -6.46 1.67
C HIS A 60 -3.51 -5.32 1.64
N ILE A 61 -3.60 -4.43 2.62
CA ILE A 61 -2.70 -3.28 2.80
C ILE A 61 -2.27 -3.17 4.26
N PRO A 62 -1.24 -2.37 4.60
CA PRO A 62 -0.88 -2.13 6.00
C PRO A 62 -2.07 -1.59 6.81
N ASP A 63 -2.26 -2.11 8.02
CA ASP A 63 -3.26 -1.63 8.97
C ASP A 63 -2.72 -0.40 9.72
N LEU A 64 -3.24 0.77 9.35
CA LEU A 64 -2.78 2.06 9.87
C LEU A 64 -3.73 2.66 10.91
N ARG A 65 -4.80 1.94 11.27
CA ARG A 65 -5.90 2.44 12.11
C ARG A 65 -5.44 2.82 13.52
N SER A 66 -4.46 2.11 14.07
CA SER A 66 -3.88 2.38 15.39
C SER A 66 -3.10 3.70 15.44
N PHE A 67 -2.60 4.18 14.29
CA PHE A 67 -1.81 5.40 14.19
C PHE A 67 -2.68 6.63 13.92
N TRP A 68 -3.61 6.53 12.96
CA TRP A 68 -4.51 7.63 12.65
C TRP A 68 -5.65 7.79 13.66
N LYS A 69 -5.97 6.75 14.44
CA LYS A 69 -6.88 6.78 15.61
C LYS A 69 -8.32 7.27 15.35
N THR A 70 -8.67 7.63 14.11
CA THR A 70 -10.03 8.01 13.73
C THR A 70 -10.52 7.12 12.59
N PRO A 71 -11.78 6.64 12.64
CA PRO A 71 -12.37 5.87 11.53
C PRO A 71 -12.41 6.66 10.22
N ARG A 72 -12.58 7.99 10.32
CA ARG A 72 -12.62 8.88 9.15
C ARG A 72 -11.27 8.91 8.44
N ALA A 73 -10.16 9.04 9.17
CA ALA A 73 -8.84 9.03 8.57
C ALA A 73 -8.55 7.74 7.79
N TRP A 74 -8.98 6.59 8.32
CA TRP A 74 -8.89 5.31 7.62
C TRP A 74 -9.78 5.25 6.37
N ALA A 75 -11.00 5.79 6.45
CA ALA A 75 -11.91 5.82 5.30
C ALA A 75 -11.42 6.78 4.19
N TRP A 76 -10.69 7.83 4.56
CA TRP A 76 -10.12 8.85 3.67
C TRP A 76 -8.64 8.61 3.38
N ARG A 77 -8.20 7.36 3.53
CA ARG A 77 -6.84 6.96 3.16
C ARG A 77 -6.70 6.90 1.64
N ASP A 78 -5.50 7.17 1.17
CA ASP A 78 -5.12 6.94 -0.21
C ASP A 78 -3.65 6.49 -0.27
N PHE A 79 -3.17 6.23 -1.48
CA PHE A 79 -1.78 5.89 -1.71
C PHE A 79 -1.20 6.54 -2.97
N GLU A 80 0.12 6.66 -2.97
CA GLU A 80 0.92 6.95 -4.16
C GLU A 80 2.08 5.96 -4.24
N THR A 81 2.65 5.80 -5.42
CA THR A 81 3.83 4.94 -5.60
C THR A 81 5.01 5.74 -6.12
N PHE A 82 6.21 5.29 -5.77
CA PHE A 82 7.45 5.79 -6.34
C PHE A 82 8.45 4.64 -6.48
N ARG A 83 9.41 4.81 -7.39
CA ARG A 83 10.44 3.81 -7.65
C ARG A 83 11.80 4.32 -7.20
N LEU A 84 12.55 3.44 -6.55
CA LEU A 84 13.97 3.63 -6.34
C LEU A 84 14.72 2.70 -7.29
N GLU A 85 15.65 3.27 -8.03
CA GLU A 85 16.50 2.54 -8.98
C GLU A 85 17.94 2.99 -8.81
N ASN A 86 18.89 2.08 -9.05
CA ASN A 86 20.33 2.37 -9.02
C ASN A 86 20.83 2.89 -7.66
N GLN A 87 20.18 2.49 -6.56
CA GLN A 87 20.61 2.83 -5.21
C GLN A 87 21.80 1.98 -4.76
N ARG A 88 22.53 2.51 -3.78
CA ARG A 88 23.57 1.75 -3.07
C ARG A 88 23.20 1.69 -1.59
N PRO A 89 22.89 0.50 -1.03
CA PRO A 89 22.90 -0.82 -1.68
C PRO A 89 21.71 -1.03 -2.65
N SER A 90 21.87 -1.92 -3.63
CA SER A 90 20.82 -2.24 -4.61
C SER A 90 19.60 -2.94 -3.99
N SER A 91 19.70 -3.42 -2.75
CA SER A 91 18.57 -3.94 -1.99
C SER A 91 17.51 -2.86 -1.67
N CYS A 92 17.89 -1.58 -1.75
CA CYS A 92 16.97 -0.46 -1.64
C CYS A 92 16.17 -0.19 -2.93
N ASP A 93 16.53 -0.80 -4.05
CA ASP A 93 15.76 -0.66 -5.29
C ASP A 93 14.41 -1.37 -5.16
N GLY A 94 13.39 -0.82 -5.82
CA GLY A 94 12.06 -1.42 -5.85
C GLY A 94 10.92 -0.40 -5.98
N LEU A 95 9.69 -0.93 -5.99
CA LEU A 95 8.47 -0.15 -5.97
C LEU A 95 8.02 0.07 -4.52
N TYR A 96 7.93 1.33 -4.13
CA TYR A 96 7.47 1.74 -2.82
C TYR A 96 6.07 2.34 -2.92
N VAL A 97 5.28 2.14 -1.86
CA VAL A 97 3.92 2.66 -1.72
C VAL A 97 3.88 3.56 -0.49
N VAL A 98 3.46 4.80 -0.72
CA VAL A 98 3.20 5.81 0.31
C VAL A 98 1.73 5.75 0.66
N PHE A 99 1.39 5.39 1.90
CA PHE A 99 0.04 5.47 2.45
C PHE A 99 -0.11 6.72 3.31
N TYR A 100 -1.21 7.43 3.12
CA TYR A 100 -1.51 8.66 3.83
C TYR A 100 -3.03 8.85 3.96
N SER A 101 -3.45 9.84 4.75
CA SER A 101 -4.85 10.24 4.87
C SER A 101 -5.06 11.68 4.38
N PHE A 102 -6.28 11.96 3.92
CA PHE A 102 -6.75 13.32 3.61
C PHE A 102 -7.56 13.98 4.74
N ASP A 103 -7.73 13.32 5.90
CA ASP A 103 -8.55 13.83 7.01
C ASP A 103 -7.84 14.92 7.83
N ALA A 104 -7.50 16.03 7.19
CA ALA A 104 -6.86 17.20 7.82
C ALA A 104 -7.74 17.88 8.89
N GLY A 105 -9.04 17.54 8.93
CA GLY A 105 -9.95 18.00 9.98
C GLY A 105 -9.76 17.26 11.31
N SER A 106 -9.19 16.05 11.29
CA SER A 106 -9.01 15.21 12.48
C SER A 106 -7.56 14.85 12.76
N LEU A 107 -6.68 15.00 11.77
CA LEU A 107 -5.25 14.71 11.88
C LEU A 107 -4.41 15.98 11.70
N PRO A 108 -3.24 16.07 12.34
CA PRO A 108 -2.32 17.18 12.13
C PRO A 108 -1.84 17.22 10.68
N VAL A 109 -1.58 18.42 10.17
CA VAL A 109 -0.98 18.60 8.84
C VAL A 109 0.47 18.15 8.86
N HIS A 110 0.83 17.26 7.93
CA HIS A 110 2.18 16.73 7.76
C HIS A 110 2.94 17.58 6.74
N GLY A 111 4.01 18.25 7.20
CA GLY A 111 4.88 19.07 6.36
C GLY A 111 6.30 18.52 6.14
N ASN A 112 6.66 17.40 6.77
CA ASN A 112 8.04 16.90 6.82
C ASN A 112 8.22 15.60 6.01
N PHE A 113 7.66 15.53 4.80
CA PHE A 113 7.90 14.38 3.92
C PHE A 113 8.95 14.75 2.86
N PRO A 114 9.88 13.85 2.49
CA PRO A 114 10.93 14.14 1.53
C PRO A 114 10.41 14.64 0.17
N VAL A 115 10.79 15.86 -0.21
CA VAL A 115 10.37 16.51 -1.47
C VAL A 115 10.85 15.73 -2.70
N GLU A 116 12.04 15.14 -2.60
CA GLU A 116 12.69 14.39 -3.70
C GLU A 116 11.91 13.14 -4.11
N VAL A 117 11.09 12.55 -3.23
CA VAL A 117 10.27 11.37 -3.55
C VAL A 117 9.28 11.67 -4.67
N PHE A 118 8.71 12.87 -4.68
CA PHE A 118 7.71 13.29 -5.68
C PHE A 118 8.20 14.43 -6.59
N GLY A 119 9.40 14.96 -6.36
CA GLY A 119 9.91 16.16 -7.02
C GLY A 119 9.09 17.42 -6.75
N ARG A 120 8.27 17.41 -5.69
CA ARG A 120 7.39 18.52 -5.29
C ARG A 120 7.03 18.42 -3.82
N GLU A 121 6.70 19.56 -3.22
CA GLU A 121 6.08 19.58 -1.90
C GLU A 121 4.73 18.85 -1.94
N ARG A 122 4.51 18.01 -0.94
CA ARG A 122 3.24 17.32 -0.70
C ARG A 122 2.86 17.49 0.75
N THR A 123 1.58 17.76 0.96
CA THR A 123 1.00 17.89 2.29
C THR A 123 0.08 16.71 2.53
N PHE A 124 0.24 16.06 3.68
CA PHE A 124 -0.59 14.93 4.10
C PHE A 124 -1.30 15.25 5.41
N ALA A 125 -2.29 14.44 5.79
CA ALA A 125 -2.87 14.49 7.12
C ALA A 125 -2.37 13.30 7.95
N GLY A 126 -1.79 13.59 9.11
CA GLY A 126 -1.26 12.62 10.05
C GLY A 126 0.02 11.95 9.57
N ASP A 127 0.34 10.82 10.21
CA ASP A 127 1.54 10.07 9.88
C ASP A 127 1.47 9.50 8.46
N VAL A 128 2.61 9.50 7.79
CA VAL A 128 2.78 8.93 6.44
C VAL A 128 3.56 7.63 6.56
N PHE A 129 3.16 6.62 5.81
CA PHE A 129 3.77 5.29 5.86
C PHE A 129 4.32 4.91 4.50
N VAL A 130 5.52 4.37 4.47
CA VAL A 130 6.15 3.86 3.25
C VAL A 130 6.40 2.37 3.42
N VAL A 131 5.90 1.58 2.48
CA VAL A 131 6.10 0.12 2.41
C VAL A 131 6.60 -0.27 1.02
N LYS A 132 7.13 -1.48 0.89
CA LYS A 132 7.71 -1.98 -0.37
C LYS A 132 6.90 -3.13 -0.94
N LEU A 133 6.66 -3.11 -2.25
CA LEU A 133 6.10 -4.24 -2.99
C LEU A 133 7.23 -5.11 -3.55
N GLN A 134 6.99 -6.43 -3.62
CA GLN A 134 7.92 -7.36 -4.26
C GLN A 134 8.00 -7.12 -5.78
N GLY A 135 6.88 -6.73 -6.39
CA GLY A 135 6.79 -6.43 -7.82
C GLY A 135 7.37 -5.08 -8.21
N ARG A 136 7.75 -4.95 -9.49
CA ARG A 136 8.19 -3.66 -10.07
C ARG A 136 7.01 -2.81 -10.52
N GLU A 137 5.87 -3.44 -10.76
CA GLU A 137 4.59 -2.80 -11.06
C GLU A 137 3.45 -3.39 -10.20
N ILE A 138 2.36 -2.62 -10.09
CA ILE A 138 1.13 -3.10 -9.46
C ILE A 138 0.59 -4.26 -10.29
N GLY A 139 0.53 -5.46 -9.71
CA GLY A 139 -0.04 -6.65 -10.34
C GLY A 139 0.96 -7.57 -11.05
N GLU A 140 2.26 -7.27 -11.03
CA GLU A 140 3.28 -8.09 -11.71
C GLU A 140 3.68 -9.34 -10.91
N ASP A 141 4.09 -9.19 -9.66
CA ASP A 141 4.54 -10.28 -8.79
C ASP A 141 3.51 -10.57 -7.69
N LEU A 142 2.37 -11.12 -8.11
CA LEU A 142 1.31 -11.54 -7.21
C LEU A 142 1.66 -12.85 -6.49
N GLY A 143 1.18 -13.00 -5.26
CA GLY A 143 1.32 -14.21 -4.46
C GLY A 143 0.55 -15.39 -5.05
N ALA A 144 0.74 -16.58 -4.46
CA ALA A 144 0.00 -17.78 -4.87
C ALA A 144 -1.54 -17.65 -4.71
N ASP A 145 -1.98 -16.70 -3.90
CA ASP A 145 -3.37 -16.31 -3.67
C ASP A 145 -3.89 -15.26 -4.68
N GLY A 146 -3.04 -14.77 -5.58
CA GLY A 146 -3.37 -13.78 -6.58
C GLY A 146 -3.37 -12.33 -6.07
N TRP A 147 -2.81 -12.08 -4.88
CA TRP A 147 -2.79 -10.78 -4.23
C TRP A 147 -1.38 -10.15 -4.19
N GLY A 148 -1.28 -8.88 -3.82
CA GLY A 148 0.01 -8.17 -3.81
C GLY A 148 0.93 -8.68 -2.71
N VAL A 149 2.20 -8.96 -3.03
CA VAL A 149 3.20 -9.36 -2.04
C VAL A 149 4.01 -8.16 -1.58
N TRP A 150 4.10 -7.99 -0.26
CA TRP A 150 4.85 -6.93 0.40
C TRP A 150 6.22 -7.44 0.86
N GLU A 151 7.23 -6.57 0.80
CA GLU A 151 8.58 -6.82 1.31
C GLU A 151 8.87 -5.96 2.54
N ASP A 152 9.76 -6.45 3.40
CA ASP A 152 10.34 -5.65 4.46
C ASP A 152 11.17 -4.49 3.89
N VAL A 153 10.89 -3.27 4.35
CA VAL A 153 11.74 -2.12 4.09
C VAL A 153 12.99 -2.22 4.95
N LEU A 154 14.16 -2.12 4.31
CA LEU A 154 15.45 -2.15 4.98
C LEU A 154 15.84 -0.77 5.52
N GLY A 155 16.58 -0.73 6.64
CA GLY A 155 16.94 0.51 7.33
C GLY A 155 17.86 1.44 6.53
N GLU A 156 18.65 0.88 5.61
CA GLU A 156 19.53 1.61 4.72
C GLU A 156 18.76 2.62 3.83
N VAL A 157 17.48 2.36 3.56
CA VAL A 157 16.61 3.24 2.77
C VAL A 157 16.53 4.64 3.39
N LEU A 158 16.47 4.74 4.72
CA LEU A 158 16.43 6.03 5.43
C LEU A 158 17.71 6.87 5.26
N GLY A 159 18.83 6.24 4.89
CA GLY A 159 20.10 6.93 4.63
C GLY A 159 20.20 7.54 3.22
N LEU A 160 19.31 7.18 2.31
CA LEU A 160 19.34 7.62 0.92
C LEU A 160 19.01 9.12 0.80
N GLY A 161 19.63 9.79 -0.17
CA GLY A 161 19.41 11.22 -0.41
C GLY A 161 17.94 11.57 -0.67
N VAL A 162 17.24 10.73 -1.42
CA VAL A 162 15.81 10.88 -1.75
C VAL A 162 14.89 10.79 -0.53
N MET A 163 15.35 10.18 0.57
CA MET A 163 14.57 10.00 1.81
C MET A 163 14.87 11.07 2.87
N ARG A 164 15.71 12.05 2.55
CA ARG A 164 16.04 13.13 3.48
C ARG A 164 14.93 14.18 3.48
N MET A 165 14.52 14.58 4.68
CA MET A 165 13.53 15.64 4.94
C MET A 165 14.20 17.01 4.97
#